data_AF-A0A8E1ZZ30-F1
#
_entry.id   AF-A0A8E1ZZ30-F1
#
_cell.length_a   1.000
_cell.length_b   1.000
_cell.length_c   1.000
_cell.angle_alpha   90.00
_cell.angle_beta   90.00
_cell.angle_gamma   90.00
#
_symmetry.space_group_name_H-M   'P 1'
#
loop_
_entity.id
_entity.type
_entity.pdbx_description
1 polymer ?
#
loop_
_entity_poly.entity_id
_entity_poly.type
_entity_poly.pdbx_seq_one_letter_code
_entity_poly.pdbx_strand_id
1 'polypeptide(L)'
;MINYARSLADILIVGVSTDELVMSYKPQPIIPFNERLQIIEALKTPDIVIPQHSLDHSEIVKKLNIDAFVVGDDWFGKYDYLEELGVKVFYFPYGTGVSSSNLKKTIHDSYEANLHSQQKAKPVTVKHETE
;
A
#
# COMPACT_ATOMS: atom_id res chain seq x y z
N MET A 1 6.68 -9.53 -0.05
CA MET A 1 7.48 -8.62 -0.90
C MET A 1 8.74 -8.10 -0.20
N ILE A 2 8.68 -7.28 0.87
CA ILE A 2 9.89 -6.67 1.48
C ILE A 2 10.96 -7.71 1.89
N ASN A 3 10.57 -8.78 2.60
CA ASN A 3 11.52 -9.84 2.98
C ASN A 3 12.07 -10.62 1.77
N TYR A 4 11.30 -10.72 0.69
CA TYR A 4 11.78 -11.32 -0.55
C TYR A 4 12.83 -10.41 -1.20
N ALA A 5 12.56 -9.10 -1.32
CA ALA A 5 13.52 -8.13 -1.84
C ALA A 5 14.82 -8.14 -1.03
N ARG A 6 14.74 -8.27 0.30
CA ARG A 6 15.92 -8.38 1.17
C ARG A 6 16.82 -9.57 0.86
N SER A 7 16.24 -10.70 0.43
CA SER A 7 17.03 -11.89 0.09
C SER A 7 17.79 -11.78 -1.22
N LEU A 8 17.54 -10.74 -2.03
CA LEU A 8 18.15 -10.58 -3.35
C LEU A 8 19.42 -9.71 -3.36
N ALA A 9 19.65 -8.90 -2.33
CA ALA A 9 20.72 -7.90 -2.32
C ALA A 9 21.21 -7.62 -0.89
N ASP A 10 22.40 -7.03 -0.77
CA ASP A 10 22.99 -6.70 0.53
C ASP A 10 22.36 -5.47 1.18
N ILE A 11 21.92 -4.50 0.37
CA ILE A 11 21.29 -3.24 0.78
C ILE A 11 19.88 -3.18 0.20
N LEU A 12 18.87 -2.96 1.06
CA LEU A 12 17.48 -2.77 0.67
C LEU A 12 17.05 -1.32 0.83
N ILE A 13 16.76 -0.67 -0.30
CA ILE A 13 16.15 0.66 -0.35
C ILE A 13 14.65 0.48 -0.65
N VAL A 14 13.78 1.07 0.19
CA VAL A 14 12.33 1.06 -0.03
C VAL A 14 11.83 2.46 -0.37
N GLY A 15 11.28 2.61 -1.58
CA GLY A 15 10.56 3.81 -1.98
C GLY A 15 9.12 3.80 -1.45
N VAL A 16 8.73 4.88 -0.77
CA VAL A 16 7.34 5.10 -0.31
C VAL A 16 6.72 6.21 -1.12
N SER A 17 5.71 5.88 -1.92
CA SER A 17 5.00 6.85 -2.77
C SER A 17 4.37 7.96 -1.91
N THR A 18 4.61 9.21 -2.27
CA THR A 18 3.97 10.38 -1.66
C THR A 18 2.46 10.39 -1.87
N ASP A 19 1.72 11.14 -1.04
CA ASP A 19 0.25 11.21 -1.17
C ASP A 19 -0.13 11.80 -2.53
N GLU A 20 0.60 12.83 -2.99
CA GLU A 20 0.43 13.45 -4.30
C GLU A 20 0.63 12.44 -5.42
N LEU A 21 1.69 11.61 -5.33
CA LEU A 21 1.95 10.58 -6.33
C LEU A 21 0.81 9.55 -6.34
N VAL A 22 0.41 9.03 -5.17
CA VAL A 22 -0.67 8.02 -5.11
C VAL A 22 -1.97 8.59 -5.67
N MET A 23 -2.30 9.83 -5.34
CA MET A 23 -3.51 10.52 -5.80
C MET A 23 -3.56 10.73 -7.32
N SER A 24 -2.42 10.66 -8.02
CA SER A 24 -2.39 10.76 -9.48
C SER A 24 -2.96 9.53 -10.21
N TYR A 25 -3.03 8.37 -9.55
CA TYR A 25 -3.52 7.12 -10.16
C TYR A 25 -4.47 6.29 -9.29
N LYS A 26 -4.64 6.62 -8.01
CA LYS A 26 -5.55 5.96 -7.05
C LYS A 26 -6.19 6.99 -6.11
N PRO A 27 -7.28 6.63 -5.40
CA PRO A 27 -7.84 7.49 -4.36
C PRO A 27 -6.82 7.80 -3.26
N GLN A 28 -7.04 8.92 -2.57
CA GLN A 28 -6.20 9.36 -1.45
C GLN A 28 -5.97 8.23 -0.42
N PRO A 29 -4.72 8.00 0.00
CA PRO A 29 -4.41 7.07 1.09
C PRO A 29 -5.13 7.46 2.39
N ILE A 30 -5.57 6.46 3.16
CA ILE A 30 -6.10 6.69 4.51
C ILE A 30 -4.97 7.07 5.47
N ILE A 31 -3.82 6.39 5.37
CA ILE A 31 -2.64 6.66 6.18
C ILE A 31 -1.79 7.69 5.40
N PRO A 32 -1.54 8.89 5.96
CA PRO A 32 -0.76 9.93 5.29
C PRO A 32 0.67 9.47 4.97
N PHE A 33 1.29 10.12 3.99
CA PHE A 33 2.64 9.79 3.54
C PHE A 33 3.66 9.69 4.69
N ASN A 34 3.72 10.68 5.58
CA ASN A 34 4.69 10.70 6.67
C ASN A 34 4.54 9.51 7.61
N GLU A 35 3.32 9.10 7.92
CA GLU A 35 3.06 7.92 8.76
C GLU A 35 3.42 6.63 8.02
N ARG A 36 3.09 6.53 6.72
CA ARG A 36 3.51 5.38 5.90
C ARG A 36 5.03 5.26 5.84
N LEU A 37 5.74 6.37 5.72
CA LEU A 37 7.20 6.40 5.74
C LEU A 37 7.74 5.85 7.06
N GLN A 38 7.24 6.36 8.19
CA GLN A 38 7.64 5.90 9.53
C GLN A 38 7.33 4.43 9.78
N ILE A 39 6.18 3.93 9.30
CA ILE A 39 5.82 2.51 9.41
C ILE A 39 6.85 1.64 8.70
N ILE A 40 7.31 2.05 7.51
CA ILE A 40 8.31 1.31 6.74
C ILE A 40 9.70 1.42 7.37
N GLU A 41 10.08 2.60 7.87
CA GLU A 41 11.35 2.83 8.59
C GLU A 41 11.44 2.00 9.88
N ALA A 42 10.31 1.74 10.55
CA ALA A 42 10.26 0.92 11.76
C ALA A 42 10.40 -0.59 11.48
N LEU A 43 10.35 -1.03 10.22
CA LEU A 43 10.56 -2.43 9.89
C LEU A 43 12.03 -2.83 10.07
N LYS A 44 12.27 -4.07 10.49
CA LYS A 44 13.62 -4.61 10.68
C LYS A 44 14.46 -4.67 9.39
N THR A 45 13.78 -4.73 8.24
CA THR A 45 14.36 -5.24 6.99
C THR A 45 14.95 -4.15 6.08
N PRO A 46 14.31 -2.99 5.88
CA PRO A 46 14.87 -1.91 5.04
C PRO A 46 16.11 -1.30 5.68
N ASP A 47 17.14 -1.07 4.86
CA ASP A 47 18.33 -0.33 5.28
C ASP A 47 18.13 1.18 5.09
N ILE A 48 17.40 1.56 4.02
CA ILE A 48 17.10 2.95 3.67
C ILE A 48 15.64 3.03 3.21
N VAL A 49 14.93 4.07 3.66
CA VAL A 49 13.57 4.39 3.19
C VAL A 49 13.59 5.78 2.60
N ILE A 50 13.03 5.94 1.40
CA ILE A 50 13.03 7.21 0.67
C ILE A 50 11.63 7.59 0.18
N PRO A 51 11.32 8.90 0.09
CA PRO A 51 10.12 9.34 -0.61
C PRO A 51 10.21 8.99 -2.10
N GLN A 52 9.09 8.61 -2.68
CA GLN A 52 8.93 8.42 -4.12
C GLN A 52 7.93 9.44 -4.66
N HIS A 53 8.37 10.23 -5.62
CA HIS A 53 7.59 11.31 -6.24
C HIS A 53 7.19 11.03 -7.70
N SER A 54 7.73 9.97 -8.32
CA SER A 54 7.44 9.59 -9.71
C SER A 54 7.28 8.09 -9.88
N LEU A 55 6.52 7.68 -10.90
CA LEU A 55 6.47 6.30 -11.40
C LEU A 55 7.58 6.00 -12.42
N ASP A 56 8.27 7.03 -12.92
CA ASP A 56 9.50 6.85 -13.68
C ASP A 56 10.67 6.66 -12.71
N HIS A 57 11.38 5.54 -12.85
CA HIS A 57 12.49 5.17 -11.99
C HIS A 57 13.85 5.35 -12.67
N SER A 58 13.90 5.82 -13.92
CA SER A 58 15.12 5.93 -14.73
C SER A 58 16.23 6.71 -14.03
N GLU A 59 15.89 7.85 -13.42
CA GLU A 59 16.87 8.69 -12.71
C GLU A 59 17.32 8.07 -11.39
N ILE A 60 16.39 7.52 -10.60
CA ILE A 60 16.70 7.02 -9.26
C ILE A 60 17.54 5.75 -9.33
N VAL A 61 17.26 4.85 -10.29
CA VAL A 61 18.06 3.62 -10.43
C VAL A 61 19.50 3.91 -10.83
N LYS A 62 19.72 4.93 -11.67
CA LYS A 62 21.06 5.40 -12.04
C LYS A 62 21.77 6.08 -10.88
N LYS A 63 21.08 7.03 -10.23
CA LYS A 63 21.65 7.84 -9.14
C LYS A 63 22.09 6.98 -7.95
N LEU A 64 21.33 5.93 -7.65
CA LEU A 64 21.60 5.03 -6.52
C LEU A 64 22.34 3.75 -6.92
N ASN A 65 22.68 3.58 -8.21
CA ASN A 65 23.30 2.36 -8.75
C ASN A 65 22.53 1.08 -8.35
N ILE A 66 21.23 1.05 -8.63
CA ILE A 66 20.36 -0.07 -8.27
C ILE A 66 20.61 -1.28 -9.18
N ASP A 67 20.95 -2.43 -8.60
CA ASP A 67 21.14 -3.68 -9.34
C ASP A 67 19.84 -4.45 -9.61
N ALA A 68 18.87 -4.33 -8.71
CA ALA A 68 17.61 -5.07 -8.74
C ALA A 68 16.41 -4.19 -8.33
N PHE A 69 15.34 -4.27 -9.10
CA PHE A 69 14.07 -3.60 -8.84
C PHE A 69 12.98 -4.63 -8.56
N VAL A 70 12.31 -4.52 -7.42
CA VAL A 70 11.24 -5.44 -7.00
C VAL A 70 9.93 -4.70 -6.87
N VAL A 71 8.89 -5.21 -7.51
CA VAL A 71 7.54 -4.61 -7.48
C VAL A 71 6.47 -5.70 -7.50
N GLY A 72 5.23 -5.37 -7.18
CA GLY A 72 4.11 -6.30 -7.36
C GLY A 72 3.88 -6.65 -8.83
N ASP A 73 3.38 -7.85 -9.08
CA ASP A 73 2.96 -8.33 -10.41
C ASP A 73 1.73 -7.61 -10.97
N ASP A 74 1.05 -6.78 -10.19
CA ASP A 74 0.05 -5.82 -10.68
C ASP A 74 0.63 -4.79 -11.67
N TRP A 75 1.96 -4.67 -11.72
CA TRP A 75 2.70 -3.85 -12.68
C TRP A 75 3.48 -4.65 -13.72
N PHE A 76 3.16 -5.94 -13.92
CA PHE A 76 3.89 -6.81 -14.84
C PHE A 76 4.08 -6.17 -16.21
N GLY A 77 5.33 -6.16 -16.70
CA GLY A 77 5.76 -5.57 -17.97
C GLY A 77 5.98 -4.04 -17.94
N LYS A 78 5.46 -3.31 -16.95
CA LYS A 78 5.55 -1.84 -16.94
C LYS A 78 6.98 -1.34 -16.77
N TYR A 79 7.80 -2.05 -16.01
CA TYR A 79 9.13 -1.58 -15.60
C TYR A 79 10.27 -2.30 -16.32
N ASP A 80 9.98 -3.10 -17.34
CA ASP A 80 10.97 -3.89 -18.09
C ASP A 80 12.01 -2.99 -18.79
N TYR A 81 11.66 -1.72 -19.07
CA TYR A 81 12.62 -0.73 -19.60
C TYR A 81 13.83 -0.50 -18.68
N LEU A 82 13.73 -0.84 -17.37
CA LEU A 82 14.86 -0.75 -16.45
C LEU A 82 15.94 -1.80 -16.75
N GLU A 83 15.60 -2.89 -17.44
CA GLU A 83 16.58 -3.89 -17.87
C GLU A 83 17.54 -3.30 -18.92
N GLU A 84 17.07 -2.39 -19.78
CA GLU A 84 17.91 -1.63 -20.71
C GLU A 84 18.91 -0.70 -19.98
N LEU A 85 18.62 -0.36 -18.72
CA LEU A 85 19.50 0.41 -17.84
C LEU A 85 20.42 -0.47 -16.99
N GLY A 86 20.40 -1.80 -17.20
CA GLY A 86 21.21 -2.76 -16.46
C GLY A 86 20.62 -3.23 -15.13
N VAL A 87 19.34 -2.93 -14.86
CA VAL A 87 18.66 -3.29 -13.61
C VAL A 87 17.83 -4.56 -13.80
N LYS A 88 17.98 -5.55 -12.93
CA LYS A 88 17.13 -6.76 -12.96
C LYS A 88 15.74 -6.46 -12.40
N VAL A 89 14.68 -6.78 -13.13
CA VAL A 89 13.31 -6.52 -12.69
C VAL A 89 12.66 -7.80 -12.17
N PHE A 90 12.11 -7.75 -10.96
CA PHE A 90 11.42 -8.87 -10.32
C PHE A 90 9.97 -8.49 -9.99
N TYR A 91 9.03 -9.21 -10.57
CA TYR A 91 7.61 -9.11 -10.25
C TYR A 91 7.26 -10.11 -9.15
N PHE A 92 7.01 -9.60 -7.95
CA PHE A 92 6.58 -10.38 -6.80
C PHE A 92 5.08 -10.68 -6.93
N PRO A 93 4.66 -11.96 -6.94
CA PRO A 93 3.27 -12.31 -7.12
C PRO A 93 2.43 -11.71 -6.00
N TYR A 94 1.35 -11.02 -6.33
CA TYR A 94 0.36 -10.63 -5.35
C TYR A 94 -0.23 -11.90 -4.74
N GLY A 95 0.27 -12.25 -3.56
CA GLY A 95 -0.28 -13.35 -2.79
C GLY A 95 -1.72 -13.04 -2.39
N THR A 96 -2.49 -14.09 -2.13
CA THR A 96 -3.84 -14.14 -1.54
C THR A 96 -3.93 -13.56 -0.11
N GLY A 97 -3.10 -12.58 0.21
CA GLY A 97 -2.97 -11.94 1.51
C GLY A 97 -3.92 -10.77 1.73
N VAL A 98 -3.67 -10.03 2.81
CA VAL A 98 -4.44 -8.86 3.19
C VAL A 98 -4.14 -7.70 2.24
N SER A 99 -5.18 -7.16 1.60
CA SER A 99 -5.11 -5.92 0.83
C SER A 99 -5.78 -4.78 1.59
N SER A 100 -5.33 -3.54 1.36
CA SER A 100 -5.97 -2.37 1.97
C SER A 100 -7.44 -2.22 1.52
N SER A 101 -7.76 -2.62 0.30
CA SER A 101 -9.13 -2.68 -0.21
C SER A 101 -10.00 -3.66 0.58
N ASN A 102 -9.51 -4.87 0.80
CA ASN A 102 -10.23 -5.88 1.58
C ASN A 102 -10.37 -5.45 3.05
N LEU A 103 -9.33 -4.89 3.64
CA LEU A 103 -9.37 -4.38 5.02
C LEU A 103 -10.41 -3.27 5.17
N LYS A 104 -10.42 -2.28 4.26
CA LYS A 104 -11.43 -1.21 4.23
C LYS A 104 -12.84 -1.79 4.14
N LYS A 105 -13.05 -2.76 3.24
CA LYS A 105 -14.35 -3.43 3.07
C LYS A 105 -14.77 -4.17 4.35
N THR A 106 -13.86 -4.93 4.96
CA THR A 106 -14.14 -5.66 6.21
C THR A 106 -14.53 -4.71 7.35
N ILE A 107 -13.82 -3.59 7.51
CA ILE A 107 -14.15 -2.58 8.53
C ILE A 107 -15.52 -1.96 8.27
N HIS A 108 -15.79 -1.57 7.02
CA HIS A 108 -17.06 -1.01 6.61
C HIS A 108 -18.23 -1.97 6.88
N ASP A 109 -18.14 -3.20 6.39
CA ASP A 109 -19.21 -4.19 6.52
C ASP A 109 -19.47 -4.54 7.99
N SER A 110 -18.40 -4.63 8.80
CA SER A 110 -18.51 -4.82 10.25
C SER A 110 -19.21 -3.65 10.93
N TYR A 111 -18.92 -2.41 10.54
CA TYR A 111 -19.56 -1.23 11.11
C TYR A 111 -21.06 -1.17 10.78
N GLU A 112 -21.43 -1.40 9.52
CA GLU A 112 -22.83 -1.42 9.07
C GLU A 112 -23.66 -2.49 9.78
N ALA A 113 -23.11 -3.71 9.92
CA ALA A 113 -23.77 -4.78 10.66
C ALA A 113 -24.03 -4.41 12.13
N ASN A 114 -23.07 -3.75 12.78
CA ASN A 114 -23.23 -3.26 14.15
C ASN A 114 -24.33 -2.19 14.25
N LEU A 115 -24.37 -1.22 13.33
CA LEU A 115 -25.43 -0.21 13.30
C LEU A 115 -26.83 -0.82 13.18
N HIS A 116 -27.02 -1.77 12.26
CA HIS A 116 -28.30 -2.45 12.09
C HIS A 116 -28.73 -3.23 13.35
N SER A 117 -27.78 -3.87 14.05
CA SER A 117 -28.07 -4.59 15.28
C SER A 117 -28.53 -3.65 16.41
N GLN A 118 -27.90 -2.49 16.55
CA GLN A 118 -28.25 -1.50 17.58
C GLN A 118 -29.58 -0.80 17.29
N GLN A 119 -29.93 -0.56 16.03
CA GLN A 119 -31.23 0.01 15.65
C GLN A 119 -32.39 -0.95 15.94
N LYS A 120 -32.21 -2.26 15.74
CA LYS A 120 -33.22 -3.28 16.11
C LYS A 120 -33.38 -3.44 17.63
N ALA A 121 -32.34 -3.14 18.41
CA ALA A 121 -32.35 -3.24 19.86
C ALA A 121 -32.93 -2.01 20.57
N LYS A 122 -33.15 -0.88 19.87
CA LYS A 122 -33.83 0.29 20.47
C LYS A 122 -35.31 -0.04 20.70
N PRO A 123 -35.86 0.21 21.90
CA PRO A 123 -37.27 -0.07 22.18
C PRO A 123 -38.16 0.75 21.23
N VAL A 124 -39.23 0.13 20.75
CA VAL A 124 -40.24 0.81 19.90
C VAL A 124 -40.81 1.99 20.69
N THR A 125 -40.75 3.18 20.10
CA THR A 125 -41.36 4.38 20.69
C THR A 125 -42.82 4.10 21.05
N VAL A 126 -43.16 4.24 22.33
CA VAL A 126 -44.54 4.11 22.81
C VAL A 126 -45.36 5.21 22.14
N LYS A 127 -46.28 4.82 21.26
CA LYS A 127 -47.30 5.74 20.74
C LYS A 127 -48.29 5.98 21.88
N HIS A 128 -48.39 7.22 22.34
CA HIS A 128 -49.53 7.62 23.17
C HIS A 128 -50.78 7.65 22.27
N GLU A 129 -51.68 6.70 22.48
CA GLU A 129 -53.06 6.80 21.99
C GLU A 129 -53.74 7.90 22.81
N THR A 130 -54.02 9.03 22.16
CA THR A 130 -54.96 10.03 22.69
C THR A 130 -56.38 9.56 22.40
N GLU A 131 -57.16 9.44 23.48
CA GLU A 131 -58.60 9.15 23.53
C GLU A 131 -59.47 10.11 22.69
#